data_AF-A0A3M1HPL9-F1
#
_entry.id   AF-A0A3M1HPL9-F1
#
_cell.length_a   1.000
_cell.length_b   1.000
_cell.length_c   1.000
_cell.angle_alpha   90.00
_cell.angle_beta   90.00
_cell.angle_gamma   90.00
#
_symmetry.space_group_name_H-M   'P 1'
#
loop_
_entity.id
_entity.type
_entity.pdbx_description
1 polymer ?
#
loop_
_entity_poly.entity_id
_entity_poly.type
_entity_poly.pdbx_seq_one_letter_code
_entity_poly.pdbx_strand_id
1 'polypeptide(L)'
;MENNIALGLVKVKIYIPSAHSLKEKRKVVKSLKEKVRNKFNVSVAEVDYQDYHQSAFLAIAMVSNDAAHLVSQSQKISEFIQMNLPSGTVFTDFETF
;
A
#
# COMPACT_ATOMS: atom_id res chain seq x y z
N MET A 1 2.89 -32.39 8.85
CA MET A 1 2.83 -31.58 7.63
C MET A 1 3.41 -30.23 8.00
N GLU A 2 4.41 -29.77 7.27
CA GLU A 2 5.01 -28.46 7.49
C GLU A 2 3.96 -27.41 7.10
N ASN A 3 3.69 -26.44 7.98
CA ASN A 3 2.80 -25.34 7.63
C ASN A 3 3.53 -24.47 6.62
N ASN A 4 3.06 -24.46 5.37
CA ASN A 4 3.54 -23.49 4.40
C ASN A 4 3.14 -22.10 4.88
N ILE A 5 4.11 -21.21 5.04
CA ILE A 5 3.91 -19.80 5.41
C ILE A 5 4.64 -18.99 4.36
N ALA A 6 3.90 -18.15 3.65
CA ALA A 6 4.41 -17.23 2.67
C ALA A 6 4.10 -15.78 3.09
N LEU A 7 5.01 -14.87 2.76
CA LEU A 7 4.87 -13.44 3.02
C LEU A 7 4.74 -12.68 1.71
N GLY A 8 3.79 -11.75 1.64
CA GLY A 8 3.63 -10.83 0.51
C GLY A 8 3.96 -9.41 0.94
N LEU A 9 4.73 -8.69 0.10
CA LEU A 9 5.05 -7.29 0.28
C LEU A 9 4.66 -6.51 -0.97
N VAL A 10 3.77 -5.53 -0.83
CA VAL A 10 3.45 -4.56 -1.88
C VAL A 10 4.10 -3.22 -1.54
N LYS A 11 4.87 -2.69 -2.48
CA LYS A 11 5.59 -1.41 -2.40
C LYS A 11 4.85 -0.41 -3.26
N VAL A 12 4.45 0.73 -2.68
CA VAL A 12 3.61 1.71 -3.37
C VAL A 12 4.24 3.09 -3.26
N LYS A 13 4.71 3.63 -4.38
CA LYS A 13 5.12 5.02 -4.49
C LYS A 13 3.94 5.86 -4.99
N ILE A 14 3.62 6.91 -4.25
CA ILE A 14 2.46 7.78 -4.51
C ILE A 14 2.95 9.20 -4.75
N TYR A 15 2.49 9.81 -5.84
CA TYR A 15 2.60 11.25 -6.07
C TYR A 15 1.26 11.93 -5.73
N ILE A 16 1.27 12.97 -4.89
CA ILE A 16 0.08 13.65 -4.36
C ILE A 16 0.15 15.15 -4.76
N PRO A 17 -0.19 15.52 -6.01
CA PRO A 17 -0.03 16.89 -6.49
C PRO A 17 -0.90 17.91 -5.72
N SER A 18 -2.01 17.45 -5.15
CA SER A 18 -2.97 18.30 -4.42
C SER A 18 -2.55 18.62 -2.98
N ALA A 19 -1.48 18.01 -2.47
CA ALA A 19 -0.95 18.36 -1.17
C ALA A 19 0.01 19.55 -1.32
N HIS A 20 -0.24 20.61 -0.56
CA HIS A 20 0.60 21.81 -0.45
C HIS A 20 1.25 21.93 0.94
N SER A 21 1.01 20.95 1.83
CA SER A 21 1.63 20.88 3.15
C SER A 21 1.74 19.44 3.64
N LEU A 22 2.65 19.20 4.61
CA LEU A 22 2.76 17.89 5.27
C LEU A 22 1.47 17.47 5.97
N LYS A 23 0.67 18.43 6.47
CA LYS A 23 -0.62 18.15 7.11
C LYS A 23 -1.62 17.59 6.11
N GLU A 24 -1.71 18.17 4.91
CA GLU A 24 -2.59 17.70 3.85
C GLU A 24 -2.19 16.31 3.36
N LYS A 25 -0.90 16.09 3.13
CA LYS A 25 -0.36 14.75 2.84
C LYS A 25 -0.80 13.74 3.88
N ARG A 26 -0.57 14.04 5.17
CA ARG A 26 -0.92 13.13 6.28
C ARG A 26 -2.40 12.76 6.25
N LYS A 27 -3.30 13.68 5.87
CA LYS A 27 -4.73 13.39 5.71
C LYS A 27 -5.00 12.39 4.58
N VAL A 28 -4.40 12.61 3.40
CA VAL A 28 -4.54 11.71 2.24
C VAL A 28 -3.98 10.32 2.55
N VAL A 29 -2.74 10.25 3.03
CA VAL A 29 -2.05 8.99 3.36
C VAL A 29 -2.79 8.24 4.47
N LYS A 30 -3.26 8.93 5.53
CA LYS A 30 -4.06 8.31 6.59
C LYS A 30 -5.33 7.67 6.03
N SER A 31 -6.10 8.42 5.23
CA SER A 31 -7.34 7.91 4.63
C SER A 31 -7.10 6.67 3.76
N LEU A 32 -6.06 6.70 2.91
CA LEU A 32 -5.72 5.55 2.07
C LEU A 32 -5.32 4.33 2.90
N LYS A 33 -4.46 4.51 3.91
CA LYS A 33 -4.04 3.43 4.82
C LYS A 33 -5.24 2.81 5.55
N GLU A 34 -6.19 3.62 6.02
CA GLU A 34 -7.41 3.14 6.68
C GLU A 34 -8.29 2.35 5.72
N LYS A 35 -8.52 2.85 4.50
CA LYS A 35 -9.28 2.13 3.46
C LYS A 35 -8.67 0.77 3.13
N VAL A 36 -7.34 0.70 2.99
CA VAL A 36 -6.63 -0.56 2.69
C VAL A 36 -6.77 -1.54 3.85
N ARG A 37 -6.52 -1.12 5.10
CA ARG A 37 -6.69 -1.99 6.28
C ARG A 37 -8.11 -2.49 6.46
N ASN A 38 -9.10 -1.65 6.18
CA ASN A 38 -10.50 -2.03 6.35
C ASN A 38 -10.98 -3.00 5.27
N LYS A 39 -10.34 -2.99 4.09
CA LYS A 39 -10.72 -3.84 2.95
C LYS A 39 -9.97 -5.17 2.92
N PHE A 40 -8.71 -5.19 3.37
CA PHE A 40 -7.81 -6.33 3.26
C PHE A 40 -7.17 -6.66 4.61
N ASN A 41 -6.91 -7.96 4.86
CA ASN A 41 -6.19 -8.40 6.04
C ASN A 41 -4.67 -8.17 5.90
N VAL A 42 -4.26 -6.90 6.01
CA VAL A 42 -2.87 -6.47 5.76
C VAL A 42 -2.36 -5.48 6.81
N SER A 43 -1.05 -5.47 7.00
CA SER A 43 -0.34 -4.36 7.67
C SER A 43 0.07 -3.33 6.63
N VAL A 44 -0.01 -2.04 6.94
CA VAL A 44 0.41 -0.95 6.03
C VAL A 44 1.13 0.18 6.76
N ALA A 45 2.30 0.57 6.27
CA ALA A 45 3.10 1.66 6.84
C ALA A 45 3.53 2.66 5.77
N GLU A 46 3.71 3.91 6.16
CA GLU A 46 4.48 4.88 5.35
C GLU A 46 5.93 4.76 5.80
N VAL A 47 6.82 4.39 4.88
CA VAL A 47 8.20 4.00 5.20
C VAL A 47 9.24 4.94 4.61
N ASP A 48 8.87 5.82 3.69
CA ASP A 48 9.76 6.83 3.10
C ASP A 48 8.98 8.07 2.64
N TYR A 49 9.73 9.13 2.27
CA TYR A 49 9.29 10.44 1.82
C TYR A 49 8.52 11.26 2.88
N GLN A 50 8.68 11.00 4.17
CA GLN A 50 7.90 11.65 5.23
C GLN A 50 8.02 13.19 5.22
N ASP A 51 9.15 13.73 4.79
CA ASP A 51 9.41 15.18 4.69
C ASP A 51 8.98 15.82 3.36
N TYR A 52 8.50 15.02 2.40
CA TYR A 52 8.00 15.50 1.12
C TYR A 52 6.48 15.49 1.13
N HIS A 53 5.85 16.66 0.96
CA HIS A 53 4.40 16.76 1.03
C HIS A 53 3.68 16.22 -0.23
N GLN A 54 4.34 16.22 -1.40
CA GLN A 54 3.77 15.68 -2.64
C GLN A 54 4.15 14.22 -2.91
N SER A 55 4.81 13.52 -1.99
CA SER A 55 5.24 12.14 -2.22
C SER A 55 5.11 11.29 -0.95
N ALA A 56 4.77 10.02 -1.13
CA ALA A 56 4.73 9.03 -0.05
C ALA A 56 5.21 7.67 -0.58
N PHE A 57 5.86 6.89 0.28
CA PHE A 57 6.14 5.49 0.02
C PHE A 57 5.42 4.63 1.05
N LEU A 58 4.52 3.75 0.62
CA LEU A 58 3.83 2.80 1.47
C LEU A 58 4.40 1.39 1.28
N ALA A 59 4.56 0.69 2.39
CA ALA A 59 4.81 -0.75 2.42
C ALA A 59 3.57 -1.45 2.97
N ILE A 60 3.08 -2.48 2.28
CA ILE A 60 1.90 -3.25 2.67
C ILE A 60 2.33 -4.72 2.78
N ALA A 61 2.21 -5.30 3.97
CA ALA A 61 2.63 -6.66 4.25
C ALA A 61 1.44 -7.56 4.57
N MET A 62 1.52 -8.81 4.13
CA MET A 62 0.48 -9.83 4.34
C MET A 62 1.12 -11.23 4.45
N VAL A 63 0.41 -12.14 5.10
CA VAL A 63 0.83 -13.53 5.32
C VAL A 63 -0.27 -14.47 4.88
N SER A 64 0.11 -15.60 4.30
CA SER A 64 -0.80 -16.63 3.80
C SER A 64 -0.12 -17.99 3.85
N ASN A 65 -0.90 -19.06 3.82
CA ASN A 65 -0.39 -20.42 3.56
C ASN A 65 -0.36 -20.79 2.06
N ASP A 66 -0.80 -19.86 1.21
CA ASP A 66 -0.87 -19.98 -0.24
C ASP A 66 -0.23 -18.75 -0.91
N ALA A 67 0.86 -18.97 -1.64
CA ALA A 67 1.57 -17.93 -2.39
C ALA A 67 0.76 -17.40 -3.58
N ALA A 68 -0.06 -18.23 -4.23
CA ALA A 68 -0.92 -17.78 -5.32
C ALA A 68 -2.00 -16.82 -4.80
N HIS A 69 -2.51 -17.07 -3.59
CA HIS A 69 -3.39 -16.14 -2.90
C HIS A 69 -2.72 -14.77 -2.68
N LEU A 70 -1.45 -14.74 -2.25
CA LEU A 70 -0.70 -13.49 -2.04
C LEU A 70 -0.54 -12.68 -3.32
N VAL A 71 -0.24 -13.33 -4.45
CA VAL A 71 -0.14 -12.66 -5.76
C VAL A 71 -1.48 -12.06 -6.15
N SER A 72 -2.58 -12.83 -6.02
CA SER A 72 -3.93 -12.33 -6.32
C SER A 72 -4.34 -11.16 -5.42
N GLN A 73 -4.04 -11.21 -4.11
CA GLN A 73 -4.31 -10.10 -3.19
C GLN A 73 -3.47 -8.87 -3.52
N SER A 74 -2.21 -9.04 -3.90
CA SER A 74 -1.32 -7.94 -4.28
C SER A 74 -1.84 -7.16 -5.48
N GLN A 75 -2.35 -7.86 -6.50
CA GLN A 75 -3.01 -7.24 -7.66
C GLN A 75 -4.24 -6.44 -7.25
N LYS A 76 -5.15 -7.04 -6.46
CA LYS A 76 -6.36 -6.37 -5.96
C LYS A 76 -6.05 -5.13 -5.12
N ILE A 77 -4.99 -5.18 -4.32
CA ILE A 77 -4.54 -4.03 -3.52
C ILE A 77 -4.03 -2.91 -4.43
N SER A 78 -3.24 -3.23 -5.46
CA SER A 78 -2.77 -2.24 -6.44
C SER A 78 -3.93 -1.52 -7.13
N GLU A 79 -4.89 -2.28 -7.65
CA GLU A 79 -6.11 -1.75 -8.30
C GLU A 79 -6.92 -0.89 -7.33
N PHE A 80 -7.14 -1.39 -6.11
CA PHE A 80 -7.90 -0.68 -5.09
C PHE A 80 -7.26 0.66 -4.71
N ILE A 81 -5.93 0.71 -4.59
CA ILE A 81 -5.19 1.94 -4.30
C ILE A 81 -5.35 2.94 -5.44
N GLN A 82 -5.18 2.47 -6.69
CA GLN A 82 -5.33 3.32 -7.88
C GLN A 82 -6.73 3.94 -7.96
N MET A 83 -7.77 3.17 -7.65
CA MET A 83 -9.16 3.65 -7.63
C MET A 83 -9.48 4.61 -6.48
N ASN A 84 -8.73 4.56 -5.37
CA ASN A 84 -9.03 5.31 -4.15
C ASN A 84 -8.15 6.53 -3.91
N LEU A 85 -7.22 6.81 -4.81
CA LEU A 85 -6.38 7.99 -4.76
C LEU A 85 -7.12 9.20 -5.36
N PRO A 86 -7.27 10.31 -4.61
CA PRO A 86 -8.05 11.46 -5.06
C PRO A 86 -7.49 12.11 -6.34
N SER A 87 -6.16 12.12 -6.47
CA SER A 87 -5.39 12.62 -7.61
C SER A 87 -3.95 12.19 -7.38
N GLY A 88 -3.32 11.52 -8.34
CA GLY A 88 -1.95 11.06 -8.18
C GLY A 88 -1.54 9.94 -9.13
N THR A 89 -0.24 9.76 -9.25
CA THR A 89 0.35 8.62 -9.95
C THR A 89 0.77 7.58 -8.92
N VAL A 90 0.52 6.32 -9.24
CA VAL A 90 0.90 5.16 -8.41
C VAL A 90 1.88 4.32 -9.18
N PHE A 91 2.99 4.00 -8.55
CA PHE A 91 3.86 2.92 -8.98
C PHE A 91 3.80 1.83 -7.93
N THR A 92 3.43 0.63 -8.35
CA THR A 92 3.28 -0.53 -7.47
C THR A 92 4.24 -1.62 -7.92
N ASP A 93 4.93 -2.20 -6.96
CA ASP A 93 5.73 -3.41 -7.12
C ASP A 93 5.37 -4.40 -6.01
N PHE A 94 5.61 -5.70 -6.21
CA PHE A 94 5.35 -6.70 -5.18
C PHE A 94 6.34 -7.86 -5.19
N GLU A 95 6.60 -8.38 -4.00
CA GLU A 95 7.49 -9.52 -3.75
C GLU A 95 6.79 -10.53 -2.86
N THR A 96 7.05 -11.82 -3.11
CA THR A 96 6.59 -12.93 -2.26
C THR A 96 7.80 -13.69 -1.75
N PHE A 97 7.80 -14.02 -0.46
CA PHE A 97 8.87 -14.72 0.26
C PHE A 97 8.37 -16.03 0.86
#